data_AF-A0A651DVE7-F1
#
_entry.id   AF-A0A651DVE7-F1
#
_cell.length_a   1.000
_cell.length_b   1.000
_cell.length_c   1.000
_cell.angle_alpha   90.00
_cell.angle_beta   90.00
_cell.angle_gamma   90.00
#
_symmetry.space_group_name_H-M   'P 1'
#
loop_
_entity.id
_entity.type
_entity.pdbx_description
1 polymer ?
#
loop_
_entity_poly.entity_id
_entity_poly.type
_entity_poly.pdbx_seq_one_letter_code
_entity_poly.pdbx_strand_id
1 'polypeptide(L)'
;MQGLNEISQFTKQYLGATVVSNYWKSSRPSADWLTKFEVDRAGTWTFMGGSMEGSLMAEQEDWIKQWIAAFSKRCSIVIRDYPTLLQQSQMGDRLKAALLPN
;
A
#
# COMPACT_ATOMS: atom_id res chain seq x y z
N MET A 1 -3.12 -8.17 -5.56
CA MET A 1 -3.82 -7.51 -4.42
C MET A 1 -3.46 -8.08 -3.04
N GLN A 2 -2.98 -9.32 -2.90
CA GLN A 2 -2.64 -9.90 -1.58
C GLN A 2 -1.57 -9.10 -0.81
N GLY A 3 -0.48 -8.69 -1.46
CA GLY A 3 0.63 -7.99 -0.80
C GLY A 3 0.25 -6.67 -0.10
N LEU A 4 -0.72 -5.91 -0.62
CA LEU A 4 -1.18 -4.65 0.00
C LEU A 4 -1.99 -4.92 1.27
N ASN A 5 -2.89 -5.90 1.23
CA ASN A 5 -3.69 -6.30 2.38
C ASN A 5 -2.83 -6.89 3.48
N GLU A 6 -1.80 -7.63 3.11
CA GLU A 6 -0.79 -8.17 4.01
C GLU A 6 0.01 -7.06 4.70
N ILE A 7 0.51 -6.05 3.97
CA ILE A 7 1.19 -4.88 4.57
C ILE A 7 0.25 -4.16 5.54
N SER A 8 -1.00 -3.95 5.14
CA SER A 8 -1.99 -3.36 6.02
C SER A 8 -2.19 -4.18 7.29
N GLN A 9 -2.36 -5.50 7.19
CA GLN A 9 -2.49 -6.38 8.35
C GLN A 9 -1.23 -6.33 9.23
N PHE A 10 -0.05 -6.37 8.62
CA PHE A 10 1.21 -6.28 9.34
C PHE A 10 1.37 -4.94 10.06
N THR A 11 0.90 -3.85 9.48
CA THR A 11 1.03 -2.51 10.08
C THR A 11 -0.05 -2.27 11.15
N LYS A 12 -1.23 -2.88 10.98
CA LYS A 12 -2.35 -2.82 11.93
C LYS A 12 -1.96 -3.31 13.32
N GLN A 13 -1.13 -4.34 13.41
CA GLN A 13 -0.67 -4.90 14.69
C GLN A 13 0.27 -3.95 15.46
N TYR A 14 0.81 -2.91 14.82
CA TYR A 14 1.62 -1.87 15.49
C TYR A 14 0.85 -0.56 15.70
N LEU A 15 0.15 -0.07 14.67
CA LEU A 15 -0.50 1.25 14.66
C LEU A 15 -2.02 1.21 14.92
N GLY A 16 -2.64 0.04 14.79
CA GLY A 16 -4.08 -0.12 14.78
C GLY A 16 -4.72 0.15 13.41
N ALA A 17 -5.86 -0.50 13.17
CA ALA A 17 -6.61 -0.40 11.91
C ALA A 17 -7.03 1.02 11.53
N THR A 18 -7.45 1.81 12.52
CA THR A 18 -7.85 3.21 12.30
C THR A 18 -6.71 4.04 11.73
N VAL A 19 -5.50 3.92 12.28
CA VAL A 19 -4.34 4.69 11.83
C VAL A 19 -3.87 4.23 10.46
N VAL A 20 -3.81 2.91 10.23
CA VAL A 20 -3.46 2.34 8.91
C VAL A 20 -4.44 2.80 7.83
N SER A 21 -5.75 2.73 8.08
CA SER A 21 -6.78 3.20 7.14
C SER A 21 -6.64 4.70 6.85
N ASN A 22 -6.44 5.52 7.89
CA ASN A 22 -6.21 6.96 7.71
C ASN A 22 -4.94 7.25 6.94
N TYR A 23 -3.85 6.54 7.21
CA TYR A 23 -2.57 6.75 6.53
C TYR A 23 -2.68 6.37 5.06
N TRP A 24 -3.36 5.28 4.73
CA TRP A 24 -3.64 4.94 3.34
C TRP A 24 -4.48 6.02 2.65
N LYS A 25 -5.63 6.39 3.24
CA LYS A 25 -6.51 7.43 2.66
C LYS A 25 -5.78 8.75 2.45
N SER A 26 -4.93 9.12 3.40
CA SER A 26 -4.24 10.40 3.40
C SER A 26 -2.93 10.38 2.60
N SER A 27 -2.37 9.20 2.30
CA SER A 27 -1.22 9.01 1.40
C SER A 27 -1.64 8.79 -0.05
N ARG A 28 -2.95 8.79 -0.33
CA ARG A 28 -3.51 8.50 -1.64
C ARG A 28 -3.14 9.61 -2.65
N PRO A 29 -2.45 9.28 -3.75
CA PRO A 29 -2.21 10.21 -4.84
C PRO A 29 -3.51 10.76 -5.44
N SER A 30 -3.44 11.99 -5.97
CA SER A 30 -4.51 12.62 -6.75
C SER A 30 -4.63 11.98 -8.13
N ALA A 31 -5.10 10.73 -8.17
CA ALA A 31 -5.39 10.01 -9.41
C ALA A 31 -6.82 9.50 -9.38
N ASP A 32 -7.55 9.76 -10.47
CA ASP A 32 -8.97 9.40 -10.60
C ASP A 32 -9.18 7.88 -10.57
N TRP A 33 -8.23 7.14 -11.12
CA TRP A 33 -8.22 5.68 -11.10
C TRP A 33 -8.05 5.10 -9.68
N LEU A 34 -7.26 5.76 -8.83
CA LEU A 34 -7.14 5.38 -7.43
C LEU A 34 -8.44 5.60 -6.64
N THR A 35 -9.40 6.36 -7.18
CA THR A 35 -10.75 6.50 -6.61
C THR A 35 -11.55 5.22 -6.69
N LYS A 36 -11.16 4.33 -7.60
CA LYS A 36 -11.71 2.98 -7.68
C LYS A 36 -11.15 2.05 -6.60
N PHE A 37 -10.11 2.45 -5.88
CA PHE A 37 -9.59 1.72 -4.73
C PHE A 37 -10.15 2.32 -3.44
N GLU A 38 -10.95 1.51 -2.75
CA GLU A 38 -11.40 1.84 -1.41
C GLU A 38 -10.51 1.12 -0.38
N VAL A 39 -10.11 1.87 0.64
CA VAL A 39 -9.45 1.31 1.82
C VAL A 39 -10.45 1.35 2.96
N ASP A 40 -10.86 0.17 3.41
CA ASP A 40 -11.80 0.02 4.52
C ASP A 40 -11.18 0.54 5.84
N ARG A 41 -11.99 0.72 6.89
CA ARG A 41 -11.54 1.04 8.25
C ARG A 41 -10.58 0.02 8.82
N ALA A 42 -10.68 -1.24 8.38
CA ALA A 42 -9.70 -2.24 8.67
C ALA A 42 -8.34 -1.86 8.07
N GLY A 43 -8.25 -1.09 6.98
CA GLY A 43 -7.04 -0.94 6.16
C GLY A 43 -6.99 -1.95 5.02
N THR A 44 -8.07 -2.69 4.77
CA THR A 44 -8.17 -3.64 3.67
C THR A 44 -8.49 -2.89 2.39
N TRP A 45 -7.76 -3.20 1.34
CA TRP A 45 -7.93 -2.65 0.00
C TRP A 45 -8.95 -3.46 -0.77
N THR A 46 -9.96 -2.75 -1.29
CA THR A 46 -11.00 -3.29 -2.14
C THR A 46 -11.04 -2.46 -3.42
N PHE A 47 -10.94 -3.13 -4.56
CA PHE A 47 -11.13 -2.47 -5.85
C PHE A 47 -12.62 -2.48 -6.18
N MET A 48 -13.24 -1.30 -6.20
CA MET A 48 -14.64 -1.09 -6.60
C MET A 48 -14.80 -0.85 -8.11
N GLY A 49 -13.70 -0.85 -8.87
CA GLY A 49 -13.72 -0.53 -10.29
C GLY A 49 -14.23 -1.62 -11.23
N GLY A 50 -14.79 -2.72 -10.70
CA GLY A 50 -15.15 -3.92 -11.45
C GLY A 50 -14.00 -4.92 -11.55
N SER A 51 -14.00 -5.76 -12.59
CA SER A 51 -12.90 -6.68 -12.85
C SER A 51 -11.73 -5.93 -13.49
N MET A 52 -10.53 -6.09 -12.93
CA MET A 52 -9.29 -5.63 -13.55
C MET A 52 -8.95 -6.57 -14.73
N GLU A 53 -9.78 -6.58 -15.78
CA GLU A 53 -9.68 -7.47 -16.95
C GLU A 53 -8.67 -6.97 -17.99
N GLY A 54 -7.53 -6.49 -17.52
CA GLY A 54 -6.41 -6.08 -18.33
C GLY A 54 -5.19 -5.82 -17.46
N SER A 55 -4.00 -6.07 -18.01
CA SER A 55 -2.75 -5.67 -17.39
C SER A 55 -2.84 -4.19 -16.98
N LEU A 56 -2.45 -3.91 -15.74
CA LEU A 56 -2.30 -2.52 -15.27
C LEU A 56 -1.48 -1.75 -16.30
N MET A 57 -1.93 -0.54 -16.65
CA MET A 57 -1.08 0.38 -17.41
C MET A 57 0.11 0.80 -16.54
N ALA A 58 1.25 1.09 -17.16
CA ALA A 58 2.46 1.52 -16.45
C ALA A 58 2.20 2.70 -15.50
N GLU A 59 1.35 3.66 -15.89
CA GLU A 59 0.91 4.76 -15.02
C GLU A 59 0.11 4.31 -13.79
N GLN A 60 -0.72 3.27 -13.91
CA GLN A 60 -1.49 2.74 -12.78
C GLN A 60 -0.56 2.03 -11.79
N GLU A 61 0.43 1.30 -12.30
CA GLU A 61 1.47 0.70 -11.46
C GLU A 61 2.27 1.78 -10.74
N ASP A 62 2.66 2.85 -11.43
CA ASP A 62 3.39 3.97 -10.84
C ASP A 62 2.58 4.64 -9.72
N TRP A 63 1.28 4.87 -9.93
CA TRP A 63 0.41 5.42 -8.88
C TRP A 63 0.33 4.53 -7.65
N ILE A 64 0.25 3.20 -7.82
CA ILE A 64 0.27 2.27 -6.69
C ILE A 64 1.63 2.31 -5.98
N LYS A 65 2.74 2.33 -6.73
CA LYS A 65 4.09 2.43 -6.19
C LYS A 65 4.27 3.70 -5.36
N GLN A 66 3.84 4.85 -5.89
CA GLN A 66 3.87 6.12 -5.17
C GLN A 66 3.01 6.06 -3.90
N TRP A 67 1.82 5.45 -3.97
CA TRP A 67 0.95 5.32 -2.81
C TRP A 67 1.58 4.46 -1.71
N ILE A 68 2.17 3.31 -2.08
CA ILE A 68 2.91 2.43 -1.17
C ILE A 68 4.11 3.17 -0.57
N ALA A 69 4.88 3.89 -1.39
CA ALA A 69 6.06 4.62 -0.92
C ALA A 69 5.69 5.73 0.08
N ALA A 70 4.62 6.49 -0.21
CA ALA A 70 4.11 7.51 0.69
C ALA A 70 3.60 6.91 2.01
N PHE A 71 2.87 5.79 1.95
CA PHE A 71 2.42 5.07 3.13
C PHE A 71 3.59 4.56 3.98
N SER A 72 4.55 3.87 3.35
CA SER A 72 5.74 3.32 4.01
C SER A 72 6.56 4.42 4.68
N LYS A 73 6.72 5.57 4.02
CA LYS A 73 7.39 6.75 4.59
C LYS A 73 6.69 7.25 5.85
N ARG A 74 5.35 7.31 5.85
CA ARG A 74 4.59 7.70 7.06
C ARG A 74 4.69 6.67 8.16
N CYS A 75 4.60 5.39 7.84
CA CYS A 75 4.80 4.31 8.80
C CYS A 75 6.20 4.34 9.41
N SER A 76 7.24 4.67 8.63
CA SER A 76 8.62 4.81 9.12
C SER A 76 8.83 5.99 10.07
N ILE A 77 7.94 6.98 10.10
CA ILE A 77 8.00 8.09 11.08
C ILE A 77 7.53 7.60 12.45
N VAL A 78 6.55 6.69 12.49
CA VAL A 78 5.94 6.22 13.75
C VAL A 78 6.56 4.92 14.23
N ILE A 79 6.84 3.99 13.32
CA ILE A 79 7.51 2.72 13.59
C ILE A 79 8.99 2.89 13.25
N ARG A 80 9.84 2.90 14.28
CA ARG A 80 11.29 2.84 14.12
C ARG A 80 11.65 1.55 13.39
N ASP A 81 12.54 1.65 12.40
CA ASP A 81 12.96 0.52 11.57
C ASP A 81 11.83 -0.17 10.79
N TYR A 82 10.72 0.52 10.52
CA TYR A 82 9.66 0.00 9.65
C TYR A 82 10.16 -0.57 8.32
N PRO A 83 11.03 0.12 7.53
CA PRO A 83 11.54 -0.46 6.29
C PRO A 83 12.35 -1.73 6.55
N THR A 84 13.09 -1.80 7.66
CA THR A 84 13.85 -3.00 8.08
C THR A 84 12.92 -4.15 8.47
N LEU A 85 11.85 -3.87 9.22
CA LEU A 85 10.82 -4.85 9.58
C LEU A 85 10.07 -5.37 8.36
N LEU A 86 9.75 -4.48 7.42
CA LEU A 86 9.11 -4.83 6.16
C LEU A 86 10.06 -5.64 5.25
N GLN A 87 11.37 -5.31 5.27
CA GLN A 87 12.45 -6.05 4.61
C GLN A 87 12.67 -7.44 5.21
N GLN A 88 12.60 -7.57 6.53
CA GLN A 88 12.75 -8.85 7.25
C GLN A 88 11.50 -9.72 7.12
N SER A 89 10.32 -9.11 6.99
CA SER A 89 9.14 -9.83 6.53
C SER A 89 9.38 -10.25 5.07
N GLN A 90 8.99 -11.46 4.68
CA GLN A 90 9.04 -12.01 3.30
C GLN A 90 8.45 -11.10 2.20
N MET A 91 7.85 -9.97 2.59
CA MET A 91 7.20 -8.96 1.76
C MET A 91 8.18 -7.93 1.20
N GLY A 92 9.33 -7.72 1.85
CA GLY A 92 10.32 -6.74 1.42
C GLY A 92 10.93 -7.01 0.07
N ASP A 93 11.05 -8.28 -0.31
CA ASP A 93 11.61 -8.72 -1.59
C ASP A 93 10.60 -8.52 -2.73
N ARG A 94 9.32 -8.84 -2.48
CA ARG A 94 8.21 -8.58 -3.43
C ARG A 94 7.94 -7.10 -3.61
N LEU A 95 8.07 -6.31 -2.54
CA LEU A 95 7.93 -4.86 -2.60
C LEU A 95 9.14 -4.23 -3.29
N LYS A 96 10.37 -4.71 -3.04
CA LYS A 96 11.56 -4.29 -3.80
C LYS A 96 11.42 -4.59 -5.28
N ALA A 97 10.98 -5.81 -5.63
CA ALA A 97 10.73 -6.21 -7.01
C ALA A 97 9.62 -5.37 -7.67
N ALA A 98 8.63 -4.93 -6.90
CA ALA A 98 7.59 -4.03 -7.40
C ALA A 98 8.04 -2.55 -7.47
N LEU A 99 8.93 -2.09 -6.59
CA LEU A 99 9.36 -0.68 -6.46
C LEU A 99 10.63 -0.34 -7.24
N LEU A 100 11.44 -1.31 -7.64
CA LEU A 100 12.64 -1.08 -8.45
C LEU A 100 12.31 -1.35 -9.93
N PRO A 101 12.21 -0.30 -10.78
CA PRO A 101 12.23 -0.52 -12.22
C PRO A 101 13.59 -1.12 -12.60
N ASN A 102 13.58 -2.21 -13.36
CA ASN A 102 14.68 -2.52 -14.27
C ASN A 102 14.39 -1.83 -15.59
#